data_AF-A0A9P6DD99-F1
#
_entry.id   AF-A0A9P6DD99-F1
#
_cell.length_a   1.000
_cell.length_b   1.000
_cell.length_c   1.000
_cell.angle_alpha   90.00
_cell.angle_beta   90.00
_cell.angle_gamma   90.00
#
_symmetry.space_group_name_H-M   'P 1'
#
loop_
_entity.id
_entity.type
_entity.pdbx_description
1 polymer ?
#
loop_
_entity_poly.entity_id
_entity_poly.type
_entity_poly.pdbx_seq_one_letter_code
_entity_poly.pdbx_strand_id
1 'polypeptide(L)'
;MVADPPLKVLVVCLGNICRSPMGEAVLADVAARRGIDIEVASAGTAGYHVGEELDERTVATCKKHGVAISHEAQQVSTSDFTRYTHILAADETNLRNLMKIKPKSATAEVRLWGSYLDNKPIPDPYYGGIRGFENVYDQCTRLAIAFLDEVMGNSAKSAL
;
A
#
# COMPACT_ATOMS: atom_id res chain seq x y z
N MET A 1 -14.65 3.08 26.87
CA MET A 1 -14.10 2.26 25.77
C MET A 1 -13.52 3.22 24.77
N VAL A 2 -12.19 3.27 24.66
CA VAL A 2 -11.54 4.06 23.60
C VAL A 2 -11.73 3.23 22.34
N ALA A 3 -12.42 3.75 21.34
CA ALA A 3 -12.51 3.09 20.04
C ALA A 3 -11.08 2.89 19.51
N ASP A 4 -10.78 1.73 18.94
CA ASP A 4 -9.50 1.51 18.28
C ASP A 4 -9.26 2.65 17.28
N PRO A 5 -8.04 3.20 17.20
CA PRO A 5 -7.75 4.24 16.23
C PRO A 5 -8.10 3.75 14.83
N PRO A 6 -8.71 4.61 13.98
CA PRO A 6 -9.12 4.21 12.64
C PRO A 6 -7.94 3.64 11.86
N LEU A 7 -8.17 2.56 11.10
CA LEU A 7 -7.13 1.91 10.31
C LEU A 7 -6.72 2.85 9.18
N LYS A 8 -5.46 3.32 9.22
CA LYS A 8 -4.88 4.21 8.22
C LYS A 8 -3.65 3.58 7.62
N VAL A 9 -3.62 3.37 6.32
CA VAL A 9 -2.57 2.62 5.61
C VAL A 9 -1.95 3.45 4.50
N LEU A 10 -0.62 3.48 4.46
CA LEU A 10 0.15 4.05 3.36
C LEU A 10 0.90 2.95 2.62
N VAL A 11 0.58 2.74 1.34
CA VAL A 11 1.32 1.82 0.45
C VAL A 11 2.48 2.56 -0.21
N VAL A 12 3.68 2.00 -0.16
CA VAL A 12 4.90 2.70 -0.60
C VAL A 12 5.70 1.88 -1.61
N CYS A 13 6.00 2.47 -2.76
CA CYS A 13 6.97 1.94 -3.72
C CYS A 13 8.07 2.97 -4.01
N LEU A 14 8.85 2.79 -5.09
CA LEU A 14 9.92 3.72 -5.44
C LEU A 14 9.39 5.07 -5.94
N GLY A 15 8.59 5.04 -7.02
CA GLY A 15 8.21 6.21 -7.80
C GLY A 15 6.75 6.64 -7.69
N ASN A 16 5.88 5.87 -7.02
CA ASN A 16 4.45 6.17 -6.84
C ASN A 16 3.60 6.32 -8.12
N ILE A 17 3.99 5.68 -9.22
CA ILE A 17 3.21 5.66 -10.47
C ILE A 17 2.74 4.25 -10.90
N CYS A 18 3.35 3.20 -10.35
CA CYS A 18 3.07 1.81 -10.72
C CYS A 18 2.45 1.01 -9.55
N ARG A 19 3.31 0.46 -8.69
CA ARG A 19 2.95 -0.53 -7.66
C ARG A 19 2.10 0.06 -6.53
N SER A 20 2.50 1.18 -5.95
CA SER A 20 1.80 1.71 -4.77
C SER A 20 0.43 2.33 -5.07
N PRO A 21 0.19 3.04 -6.19
CA PRO A 21 -1.17 3.47 -6.56
C PRO A 21 -2.10 2.28 -6.84
N MET A 22 -1.59 1.23 -7.51
CA MET A 22 -2.36 -0.01 -7.69
C MET A 22 -2.69 -0.65 -6.35
N GLY A 23 -1.71 -0.70 -5.45
CA GLY A 23 -1.87 -1.25 -4.11
C GLY A 23 -2.90 -0.51 -3.27
N GLU A 24 -2.89 0.82 -3.32
CA GLU A 24 -3.90 1.68 -2.67
C GLU A 24 -5.29 1.36 -3.18
N ALA A 25 -5.49 1.42 -4.50
CA ALA A 25 -6.80 1.21 -5.11
C ALA A 25 -7.35 -0.19 -4.83
N VAL A 26 -6.51 -1.22 -4.93
CA VAL A 26 -6.89 -2.62 -4.67
C VAL A 26 -7.20 -2.84 -3.19
N LEU A 27 -6.39 -2.31 -2.27
CA LEU A 27 -6.65 -2.45 -0.84
C LEU A 27 -7.97 -1.76 -0.45
N ALA A 28 -8.23 -0.56 -0.97
CA ALA A 28 -9.48 0.16 -0.74
C ALA A 28 -10.70 -0.61 -1.30
N ASP A 29 -10.62 -1.15 -2.53
CA ASP A 29 -11.70 -1.96 -3.12
C ASP A 29 -11.97 -3.24 -2.31
N VAL A 30 -10.94 -3.97 -1.91
CA VAL A 30 -11.09 -5.20 -1.12
C VAL A 30 -11.70 -4.89 0.26
N ALA A 31 -11.27 -3.80 0.92
CA ALA A 31 -11.83 -3.38 2.20
C ALA A 31 -13.31 -2.97 2.07
N ALA A 32 -13.65 -2.18 1.04
CA ALA A 32 -15.02 -1.75 0.77
C ALA A 32 -15.96 -2.95 0.53
N ARG A 33 -15.53 -3.94 -0.27
CA ARG A 33 -16.29 -5.18 -0.51
C ARG A 33 -16.51 -6.01 0.76
N ARG A 34 -15.67 -5.82 1.77
CA ARG A 34 -15.76 -6.48 3.09
C ARG A 34 -16.47 -5.63 4.14
N GLY A 35 -16.87 -4.40 3.83
CA GLY A 35 -17.48 -3.47 4.78
C GLY A 35 -16.51 -2.97 5.86
N ILE A 36 -15.20 -2.96 5.58
CA ILE A 36 -14.16 -2.49 6.50
C ILE A 36 -13.90 -1.00 6.24
N ASP A 37 -14.04 -0.18 7.27
CA ASP A 37 -13.68 1.25 7.22
C ASP A 37 -12.16 1.43 7.36
N ILE A 38 -11.54 2.04 6.35
CA ILE A 38 -10.09 2.21 6.24
C ILE A 38 -9.75 3.46 5.43
N GLU A 39 -8.76 4.23 5.88
CA GLU A 39 -8.10 5.27 5.06
C GLU A 39 -6.89 4.63 4.37
N VAL A 40 -6.87 4.62 3.04
CA VAL A 40 -5.73 4.12 2.27
C VAL A 40 -5.18 5.25 1.41
N ALA A 41 -3.86 5.37 1.35
CA ALA A 41 -3.15 6.27 0.45
C ALA A 41 -1.89 5.58 -0.08
N SER A 42 -1.23 6.20 -1.06
CA SER A 42 0.07 5.76 -1.54
C SER A 42 1.11 6.87 -1.68
N ALA A 43 2.38 6.49 -1.58
CA ALA A 43 3.52 7.39 -1.79
C ALA A 43 4.74 6.67 -2.39
N GLY A 44 5.77 7.45 -2.72
CA GLY A 44 7.05 6.98 -3.27
C GLY A 44 8.22 7.36 -2.38
N THR A 45 9.26 6.52 -2.32
CA THR A 45 10.46 6.84 -1.53
C THR A 45 11.37 7.88 -2.19
N ALA A 46 11.38 7.95 -3.53
CA ALA A 46 12.37 8.76 -4.25
C ALA A 46 11.89 10.15 -4.69
N GLY A 47 10.58 10.37 -4.76
CA GLY A 47 10.02 11.66 -5.20
C GLY A 47 10.26 12.00 -6.68
N TYR A 48 10.67 11.04 -7.51
CA TYR A 48 10.98 11.29 -8.92
C TYR A 48 9.81 11.79 -9.76
N HIS A 49 8.59 11.41 -9.39
CA HIS A 49 7.38 11.66 -10.18
C HIS A 49 6.38 12.54 -9.43
N VAL A 50 6.81 13.35 -8.46
CA VAL A 50 5.86 14.14 -7.66
C VAL A 50 5.02 15.06 -8.56
N GLY A 51 3.70 14.94 -8.48
CA GLY A 51 2.72 15.67 -9.30
C GLY A 51 2.49 15.07 -10.69
N GLU A 52 3.14 13.95 -11.04
CA GLU A 52 2.89 13.25 -12.30
C GLU A 52 1.69 12.31 -12.20
N GLU A 53 1.09 12.06 -13.36
CA GLU A 53 0.02 11.07 -13.51
C GLU A 53 0.54 9.64 -13.32
N LEU A 54 -0.41 8.73 -13.09
CA LEU A 54 -0.14 7.30 -12.97
C LEU A 54 0.35 6.71 -14.29
N ASP A 55 1.11 5.63 -14.20
CA ASP A 55 1.44 4.84 -15.39
C ASP A 55 0.14 4.33 -16.04
N GLU A 56 -0.04 4.59 -17.33
CA GLU A 56 -1.26 4.23 -18.07
C GLU A 56 -1.58 2.73 -17.96
N ARG A 57 -0.56 1.88 -17.81
CA ARG A 57 -0.74 0.42 -17.66
C ARG A 57 -1.31 0.07 -16.29
N THR A 58 -0.97 0.84 -15.25
CA THR A 58 -1.61 0.74 -13.93
C THR A 58 -3.10 1.06 -14.05
N VAL A 59 -3.41 2.21 -14.67
CA VAL A 59 -4.81 2.66 -14.86
C VAL A 59 -5.60 1.65 -15.69
N ALA A 60 -5.04 1.18 -16.80
CA ALA A 60 -5.68 0.19 -17.66
C ALA A 60 -5.94 -1.14 -16.93
N THR A 61 -4.99 -1.60 -16.12
CA THR A 61 -5.13 -2.85 -15.34
C THR A 61 -6.22 -2.70 -14.28
N CYS A 62 -6.19 -1.65 -13.45
CA CYS A 62 -7.24 -1.43 -12.44
C CYS A 62 -8.62 -1.30 -13.09
N LYS A 63 -8.73 -0.52 -14.19
CA LYS A 63 -9.99 -0.36 -14.94
C LYS A 63 -10.52 -1.68 -15.47
N LYS A 64 -9.66 -2.55 -16.00
CA LYS A 64 -10.04 -3.88 -16.49
C LYS A 64 -10.67 -4.74 -15.38
N HIS A 65 -10.21 -4.59 -14.15
CA HIS A 65 -10.74 -5.32 -12.99
C HIS A 65 -11.86 -4.58 -12.24
N GLY A 66 -12.34 -3.45 -12.78
CA GLY A 66 -13.42 -2.66 -12.18
C GLY A 66 -12.99 -1.91 -10.90
N VAL A 67 -11.69 -1.70 -10.70
CA VAL A 67 -11.15 -0.97 -9.56
C VAL A 67 -10.94 0.49 -9.96
N ALA A 68 -11.63 1.40 -9.27
CA ALA A 68 -11.44 2.83 -9.47
C ALA A 68 -10.06 3.25 -8.95
N ILE A 69 -9.36 4.07 -9.72
CA ILE A 69 -8.05 4.59 -9.35
C ILE A 69 -7.93 6.04 -9.83
N SER A 70 -7.53 6.91 -8.91
CA SER A 70 -7.25 8.33 -9.17
C SER A 70 -6.26 8.77 -8.12
N HIS A 71 -5.05 9.13 -8.54
CA HIS A 71 -3.97 9.49 -7.64
C HIS A 71 -2.93 10.33 -8.37
N GLU A 72 -2.34 11.29 -7.66
CA GLU A 72 -1.18 12.04 -8.14
C GLU A 72 0.04 11.60 -7.33
N ALA A 73 1.13 11.30 -8.03
CA ALA A 73 2.30 10.77 -7.36
C ALA A 73 2.85 11.76 -6.32
N GLN A 74 3.18 11.26 -5.14
CA GLN A 74 3.68 12.03 -4.00
C GLN A 74 4.83 11.31 -3.31
N GLN A 75 5.64 12.06 -2.57
CA GLN A 75 6.76 11.52 -1.81
C GLN A 75 6.36 11.26 -0.37
N VAL A 76 6.86 10.16 0.20
CA VAL A 76 6.70 9.88 1.64
C VAL A 76 7.39 10.97 2.47
N SER A 77 6.70 11.43 3.50
CA SER A 77 7.14 12.44 4.46
C SER A 77 7.38 11.82 5.84
N THR A 78 8.14 12.48 6.71
CA THR A 78 8.34 12.01 8.08
C THR A 78 7.07 12.07 8.92
N SER A 79 6.13 12.97 8.60
CA SER A 79 4.82 13.05 9.24
C SER A 79 3.92 11.85 8.95
N ASP A 80 4.16 11.13 7.85
CA ASP A 80 3.37 9.95 7.51
C ASP A 80 3.54 8.82 8.53
N PHE A 81 4.71 8.75 9.18
CA PHE A 81 5.01 7.76 10.22
C PHE A 81 4.24 7.98 11.53
N THR A 82 3.56 9.11 11.69
CA THR A 82 2.63 9.35 12.81
C THR A 82 1.19 9.51 12.35
N ARG A 83 0.97 9.86 11.07
CA ARG A 83 -0.36 9.97 10.46
C ARG A 83 -0.99 8.61 10.20
N TYR A 84 -0.21 7.64 9.70
CA TYR A 84 -0.70 6.31 9.35
C TYR A 84 -0.42 5.30 10.46
N THR A 85 -1.29 4.30 10.58
CA THR A 85 -1.10 3.16 11.49
C THR A 85 -0.15 2.13 10.89
N HIS A 86 -0.21 1.94 9.56
CA HIS A 86 0.63 0.99 8.84
C HIS A 86 1.25 1.64 7.61
N ILE A 87 2.52 1.34 7.35
CA ILE A 87 3.23 1.70 6.13
C ILE A 87 3.74 0.40 5.48
N LEU A 88 3.21 0.11 4.29
CA LEU A 88 3.40 -1.15 3.58
C LEU A 88 4.38 -0.94 2.42
N ALA A 89 5.61 -1.43 2.57
CA ALA A 89 6.65 -1.35 1.56
C ALA A 89 6.44 -2.42 0.47
N ALA A 90 6.50 -2.02 -0.80
CA ALA A 90 6.34 -2.94 -1.94
C ALA A 90 7.49 -3.94 -2.05
N ASP A 91 8.73 -3.52 -1.79
CA ASP A 91 9.93 -4.37 -1.81
C ASP A 91 10.90 -4.03 -0.67
N GLU A 92 11.97 -4.83 -0.52
CA GLU A 92 12.95 -4.66 0.55
C GLU A 92 13.76 -3.37 0.41
N THR A 93 13.93 -2.85 -0.81
CA THR A 93 14.61 -1.57 -1.04
C THR A 93 13.76 -0.42 -0.54
N ASN A 94 12.46 -0.43 -0.82
CA ASN A 94 11.50 0.53 -0.28
C ASN A 94 11.47 0.45 1.25
N LEU A 95 11.44 -0.76 1.82
CA LEU A 95 11.49 -0.95 3.27
C LEU A 95 12.77 -0.35 3.87
N ARG A 96 13.94 -0.65 3.31
CA ARG A 96 15.21 -0.06 3.77
C ARG A 96 15.20 1.47 3.68
N ASN A 97 14.64 2.04 2.62
CA ASN A 97 14.57 3.50 2.46
C ASN A 97 13.63 4.14 3.48
N LEU A 98 12.46 3.54 3.74
CA LEU A 98 11.55 3.98 4.80
C LEU A 98 12.22 3.94 6.18
N MET A 99 12.94 2.86 6.49
CA MET A 99 13.62 2.72 7.78
C MET A 99 14.73 3.76 7.99
N LYS A 100 15.35 4.29 6.92
CA LYS A 100 16.35 5.37 7.02
C LYS A 100 15.74 6.71 7.41
N ILE A 101 14.49 6.98 7.01
CA ILE A 101 13.82 8.26 7.27
C ILE A 101 12.82 8.19 8.44
N LYS A 102 12.56 7.00 8.98
CA LYS A 102 11.62 6.78 10.09
C LYS A 102 12.04 7.61 11.32
N PRO A 103 11.23 8.58 11.78
CA PRO A 103 11.55 9.36 12.97
C PRO A 103 11.40 8.51 14.25
N LYS A 104 12.08 8.91 15.33
CA LYS A 104 11.94 8.24 16.64
C LYS A 104 10.52 8.31 17.21
N SER A 105 9.77 9.35 16.85
CA SER A 105 8.37 9.55 17.25
C SER A 105 7.37 8.72 16.44
N ALA A 106 7.83 7.94 15.46
CA ALA A 106 6.98 7.14 14.60
C ALA A 106 6.12 6.15 15.42
N THR A 107 4.81 6.18 15.17
CA THR A 107 3.84 5.24 15.75
C THR A 107 3.42 4.18 14.73
N ALA A 108 3.67 4.40 13.44
CA ALA A 108 3.33 3.47 12.39
C ALA A 108 4.12 2.15 12.46
N GLU A 109 3.43 1.04 12.24
CA GLU A 109 4.04 -0.25 11.91
C GLU A 109 4.53 -0.20 10.45
N VAL A 110 5.83 -0.40 10.25
CA VAL A 110 6.46 -0.34 8.91
C VAL A 110 6.93 -1.74 8.54
N ARG A 111 6.34 -2.32 7.48
CA ARG A 111 6.62 -3.71 7.08
C ARG A 111 6.71 -3.86 5.56
N LEU A 112 7.40 -4.91 5.13
CA LEU A 112 7.27 -5.43 3.77
C LEU A 112 5.83 -5.93 3.59
N TRP A 113 5.11 -5.48 2.58
CA TRP A 113 3.73 -5.91 2.36
C TRP A 113 3.64 -7.42 2.10
N GLY A 114 4.61 -7.97 1.38
CA GLY A 114 4.76 -9.42 1.19
C GLY A 114 4.76 -10.25 2.47
N SER A 115 5.14 -9.66 3.62
CA SER A 115 5.21 -10.38 4.91
C SER A 115 3.86 -10.88 5.43
N TYR A 116 2.74 -10.35 4.94
CA TYR A 116 1.40 -10.81 5.31
C TYR A 116 1.00 -12.12 4.62
N LEU A 117 1.77 -12.60 3.63
CA LEU A 117 1.40 -13.81 2.87
C LEU A 117 2.54 -14.80 2.72
N ASP A 118 3.65 -14.41 2.10
CA ASP A 118 4.73 -15.34 1.73
C ASP A 118 6.14 -14.73 1.78
N ASN A 119 6.27 -13.52 2.36
CA ASN A 119 7.50 -12.73 2.44
C ASN A 119 8.11 -12.36 1.08
N LYS A 120 7.35 -12.42 -0.03
CA LYS A 120 7.87 -12.02 -1.35
C LYS A 120 7.61 -10.55 -1.64
N PRO A 121 8.59 -9.84 -2.24
CA PRO A 121 8.37 -8.47 -2.69
C PRO A 121 7.39 -8.43 -3.86
N ILE A 122 6.74 -7.28 -4.04
CA ILE A 122 5.95 -6.97 -5.22
C ILE A 122 6.93 -6.54 -6.33
N PRO A 123 7.06 -7.33 -7.41
CA PRO A 123 8.05 -7.09 -8.45
C PRO A 123 7.75 -5.78 -9.17
N ASP A 124 8.79 -5.05 -9.57
CA ASP A 124 8.61 -3.83 -10.35
C ASP A 124 8.15 -4.16 -11.79
N PRO A 125 6.94 -3.74 -12.20
CA PRO A 125 6.39 -4.09 -13.51
C PRO A 125 6.90 -3.18 -14.64
N TYR A 126 7.67 -2.13 -14.34
CA TYR A 126 7.95 -1.03 -15.28
C TYR A 126 8.51 -1.49 -16.63
N TYR A 127 9.39 -2.50 -16.62
CA TYR A 127 9.99 -3.10 -17.81
C TYR A 127 9.30 -4.40 -18.29
N GLY A 128 8.24 -4.85 -17.62
CA GLY A 128 7.60 -6.15 -17.84
C GLY A 128 6.39 -6.16 -18.79
N GLY A 129 6.00 -4.99 -19.32
CA GLY A 129 4.79 -4.85 -20.14
C GLY A 129 3.50 -5.17 -19.36
N ILE A 130 2.37 -5.26 -20.05
CA ILE A 130 1.04 -5.37 -19.40
C ILE A 130 0.89 -6.62 -18.49
N ARG A 131 1.55 -7.74 -18.85
CA ARG A 131 1.53 -8.95 -18.00
C ARG A 131 2.18 -8.72 -16.64
N GLY A 132 3.19 -7.85 -16.56
CA GLY A 132 3.79 -7.45 -15.29
C GLY A 132 2.78 -6.75 -14.38
N PHE A 133 1.96 -5.86 -14.94
CA PHE A 133 0.94 -5.13 -14.19
C PHE A 133 -0.21 -6.03 -13.71
N GLU A 134 -0.64 -7.00 -14.53
CA GLU A 134 -1.61 -8.02 -14.10
C GLU A 134 -1.08 -8.85 -12.92
N ASN A 135 0.18 -9.28 -12.98
CA ASN A 135 0.79 -10.01 -11.86
C ASN A 135 0.86 -9.18 -10.58
N VAL A 136 1.16 -7.87 -10.70
CA VAL A 136 1.15 -6.95 -9.56
C VAL A 136 -0.26 -6.79 -9.01
N TYR A 137 -1.27 -6.67 -9.87
CA TYR A 137 -2.68 -6.59 -9.44
C TYR A 137 -3.10 -7.83 -8.64
N ASP A 138 -2.81 -9.02 -9.17
CA ASP A 138 -3.12 -10.28 -8.51
C ASP A 138 -2.42 -10.40 -7.16
N GLN A 139 -1.14 -9.99 -7.09
CA GLN A 139 -0.38 -10.01 -5.85
C GLN A 139 -0.92 -8.99 -4.83
N CYS A 140 -1.20 -7.74 -5.25
CA CYS A 140 -1.84 -6.73 -4.40
C CYS A 140 -3.18 -7.23 -3.84
N THR A 141 -3.98 -7.92 -4.66
CA THR A 141 -5.28 -8.46 -4.23
C THR A 141 -5.11 -9.51 -3.13
N ARG A 142 -4.20 -10.46 -3.32
CA ARG A 142 -3.91 -11.50 -2.32
C ARG A 142 -3.32 -10.92 -1.03
N LEU A 143 -2.43 -9.92 -1.15
CA LEU A 143 -1.82 -9.24 -0.02
C LEU A 143 -2.80 -8.34 0.73
N ALA A 144 -3.74 -7.68 0.04
CA ALA A 144 -4.81 -6.90 0.67
C ALA A 144 -5.72 -7.79 1.51
N ILE A 145 -6.11 -8.95 0.98
CA ILE A 145 -6.88 -9.97 1.71
C ILE A 145 -6.13 -10.40 2.98
N ALA A 146 -4.88 -10.82 2.84
CA ALA A 146 -4.10 -11.33 3.97
C ALA A 146 -3.81 -10.26 5.03
N PHE A 147 -3.52 -9.02 4.60
CA PHE A 147 -3.35 -7.87 5.49
C PHE A 147 -4.62 -7.61 6.30
N LEU A 148 -5.77 -7.51 5.63
CA LEU A 148 -7.06 -7.25 6.29
C LEU A 148 -7.44 -8.39 7.26
N ASP A 149 -7.18 -9.65 6.89
CA ASP A 149 -7.43 -10.79 7.76
C ASP A 149 -6.59 -10.73 9.05
N GLU A 150 -5.30 -10.36 8.96
CA GLU A 150 -4.42 -10.21 10.13
C GLU A 150 -4.85 -9.06 11.04
N VAL A 151 -5.05 -7.85 10.48
CA VAL A 151 -5.34 -6.67 11.30
C VAL A 151 -6.74 -6.72 11.94
N MET A 152 -7.75 -7.21 11.21
CA MET A 152 -9.11 -7.36 11.77
C MET A 152 -9.19 -8.53 12.76
N GLY A 153 -8.41 -9.59 12.55
CA GLY A 153 -8.28 -10.70 13.50
C GLY A 153 -7.57 -10.29 14.80
N ASN A 154 -6.67 -9.31 14.75
CA ASN A 154 -6.01 -8.76 15.93
C ASN A 154 -6.91 -7.78 16.70
N SER A 155 -7.73 -6.97 16.02
CA SER A 155 -8.73 -6.11 16.67
C SER A 155 -9.77 -6.91 17.47
N ALA A 156 -10.12 -8.12 17.03
CA ALA A 156 -11.00 -9.01 17.81
C ALA A 156 -10.35 -9.54 19.09
N LYS A 157 -9.00 -9.57 19.16
CA LYS A 157 -8.25 -10.05 20.32
C LYS A 157 -7.91 -8.95 21.33
N SER A 158 -7.85 -7.68 20.92
CA SER A 158 -7.64 -6.54 21.82
C SER A 158 -8.90 -6.12 22.59
N ALA A 159 -10.08 -6.61 22.18
CA ALA A 159 -11.37 -6.30 22.80
C ALA A 159 -11.82 -7.29 23.91
N LEU A 160 -10.97 -8.25 24.28
CA LEU A 160 -11.18 -9.24 25.36
C LEU A 160 -10.24 -8.98 26.53
#